data_AF-A0A954GVN9-F1
#
_entry.id   AF-A0A954GVN9-F1
#
_cell.length_a   1.000
_cell.length_b   1.000
_cell.length_c   1.000
_cell.angle_alpha   90.00
_cell.angle_beta   90.00
_cell.angle_gamma   90.00
#
_symmetry.space_group_name_H-M   'P 1'
#
loop_
_entity.id
_entity.type
_entity.pdbx_description
1 polymer ?
#
loop_
_entity_poly.entity_id
_entity_poly.type
_entity_poly.pdbx_seq_one_letter_code
_entity_poly.pdbx_strand_id
1 'polypeptide(L)' 'NVDEVFAAAIEAGGTELRPLCDQFYGDRSGTLTDPWGHVWTVATHVEDLSPEEITQRFQDFFGD' A
#
# COMPACT_ATOMS: atom_id res chain seq x y z
N ASN A 1 -10.03 4.50 6.97
CA ASN A 1 -9.35 3.32 6.37
C ASN A 1 -8.45 3.82 5.24
N VAL A 2 -7.31 3.17 4.91
CA VAL A 2 -6.45 3.55 3.78
C VAL A 2 -7.21 3.66 2.47
N ASP A 3 -8.23 2.81 2.24
CA ASP A 3 -9.08 2.90 1.04
C ASP A 3 -9.79 4.25 0.91
N GLU A 4 -10.35 4.76 2.01
CA GLU A 4 -11.05 6.05 2.03
C GLU A 4 -10.09 7.23 1.82
N VAL A 5 -8.91 7.18 2.45
CA VAL A 5 -7.90 8.23 2.33
C VAL A 5 -7.33 8.27 0.91
N PHE A 6 -7.06 7.11 0.33
CA PHE A 6 -6.54 7.01 -1.04
C PHE A 6 -7.58 7.51 -2.04
N ALA A 7 -8.84 7.07 -1.93
CA ALA A 7 -9.92 7.54 -2.80
C ALA A 7 -10.08 9.06 -2.72
N ALA A 8 -10.13 9.63 -1.51
CA ALA A 8 -10.23 11.08 -1.32
C ALA A 8 -9.03 11.84 -1.93
N ALA A 9 -7.82 11.29 -1.82
CA ALA A 9 -6.62 11.89 -2.41
C ALA A 9 -6.66 11.89 -3.95
N ILE A 10 -7.16 10.81 -4.57
CA ILE A 10 -7.38 10.76 -6.02
C ILE A 10 -8.46 11.77 -6.45
N GLU A 11 -9.58 11.84 -5.74
CA GLU A 11 -10.64 12.83 -6.01
C GLU A 11 -10.15 14.28 -5.86
N ALA A 12 -9.19 14.53 -4.97
CA ALA A 12 -8.56 15.84 -4.78
C ALA A 12 -7.52 16.20 -5.87
N GLY A 13 -7.36 15.36 -6.91
CA GLY A 13 -6.41 15.59 -8.00
C GLY A 13 -5.10 14.82 -7.87
N GLY A 14 -5.00 13.91 -6.89
CA GLY A 14 -3.90 12.96 -6.81
C GLY A 14 -3.90 12.00 -8.00
N THR A 15 -2.71 11.58 -8.41
CA THR A 15 -2.52 10.58 -9.46
C THR A 15 -2.01 9.29 -8.84
N GLU A 16 -2.69 8.18 -9.08
CA GLU A 16 -2.24 6.86 -8.63
C GLU A 16 -0.90 6.50 -9.30
N LEU A 17 0.09 6.13 -8.49
CA LEU A 17 1.38 5.58 -8.96
C LEU A 17 1.48 4.08 -8.72
N ARG A 18 0.99 3.62 -7.58
CA ARG A 18 0.86 2.20 -7.24
C ARG A 18 -0.52 1.98 -6.64
N PRO A 19 -1.32 1.05 -7.19
CA PRO A 19 -2.65 0.77 -6.66
C PRO A 19 -2.55 0.26 -5.22
N LEU A 20 -3.64 0.45 -4.45
CA LEU A 20 -3.76 -0.17 -3.14
C LEU A 20 -3.73 -1.69 -3.27
N CYS A 21 -2.80 -2.33 -2.56
CA CYS A 21 -2.79 -3.78 -2.42
C CYS A 21 -2.36 -4.20 -1.02
N ASP A 22 -2.80 -5.40 -0.65
CA ASP A 22 -2.39 -6.04 0.58
C ASP A 22 -0.96 -6.56 0.38
N GLN A 23 -0.10 -6.15 1.30
CA GLN A 23 1.33 -6.42 1.25
C GLN A 23 1.64 -7.69 2.03
N PHE A 24 2.67 -8.41 1.58
CA PHE A 24 3.13 -9.64 2.24
C PHE A 24 3.54 -9.45 3.72
N TYR A 25 3.78 -8.20 4.14
CA TYR A 25 4.14 -7.81 5.49
C TYR A 25 2.97 -7.30 6.35
N GLY A 26 1.72 -7.52 5.95
CA GLY A 26 0.54 -7.31 6.80
C GLY A 26 -0.07 -5.92 6.77
N ASP A 27 0.38 -5.06 5.85
CA ASP A 27 -0.22 -3.74 5.61
C ASP A 27 -1.00 -3.72 4.30
N ARG A 28 -2.06 -2.91 4.25
CA ARG A 28 -2.66 -2.47 3.00
C ARG A 28 -2.11 -1.11 2.65
N SER A 29 -1.43 -0.99 1.51
CA SER A 29 -0.77 0.26 1.13
C SER A 29 -0.79 0.54 -0.36
N GLY A 30 -0.66 1.82 -0.70
CA GLY A 30 -0.68 2.34 -2.06
C GLY A 30 0.11 3.64 -2.15
N THR A 31 0.50 4.03 -3.36
CA THR A 31 1.30 5.22 -3.62
C THR A 31 0.63 6.12 -4.63
N LEU A 32 0.61 7.42 -4.37
CA LEU A 32 0.09 8.44 -5.27
C LEU A 32 1.01 9.66 -5.31
N THR A 33 0.87 10.48 -6.35
CA THR A 33 1.45 11.82 -6.42
C THR A 33 0.39 12.89 -6.26
N ASP A 34 0.68 13.94 -5.50
CA ASP A 34 -0.18 15.12 -5.43
C ASP A 34 0.04 16.08 -6.62
N PRO A 35 -0.85 17.07 -6.85
CA PRO A 35 -0.70 18.04 -7.94
C PRO A 35 0.58 18.91 -7.90
N TRP A 36 1.29 18.93 -6.77
CA TRP A 36 2.54 19.67 -6.59
C TRP A 36 3.77 18.78 -6.81
N GLY A 37 3.57 17.49 -7.11
CA GLY A 37 4.61 16.53 -7.43
C GLY A 37 5.20 15.80 -6.22
N HIS A 38 4.62 15.91 -5.02
CA HIS A 38 5.05 15.07 -3.90
C HIS A 38 4.52 13.66 -4.04
N VAL A 39 5.36 12.68 -3.69
CA VAL A 39 4.99 11.27 -3.65
C VAL A 39 4.59 10.89 -2.23
N TRP A 40 3.40 10.33 -2.09
CA TRP A 40 2.83 9.89 -0.83
C TRP A 40 2.56 8.39 -0.88
N THR A 41 3.04 7.67 0.12
CA THR A 41 2.59 6.30 0.40
C THR A 41 1.73 6.34 1.65
N VAL A 42 0.52 5.80 1.54
CA VAL A 42 -0.42 5.67 2.65
C VAL A 42 -0.65 4.20 2.93
N ALA A 43 -0.75 3.86 4.21
CA ALA A 43 -0.92 2.49 4.65
C ALA A 43 -1.89 2.40 5.85
N THR A 44 -2.59 1.30 5.95
CA THR A 44 -3.26 0.88 7.18
C THR A 44 -2.76 -0.51 7.53
N HIS A 45 -2.38 -0.70 8.78
CA HIS A 45 -2.00 -1.99 9.30
C HIS A 45 -3.22 -2.92 9.34
N VAL A 46 -3.09 -4.11 8.75
CA VAL A 46 -4.18 -5.09 8.64
C VAL A 46 -3.99 -6.24 9.62
N GLU A 47 -2.77 -6.77 9.72
CA GLU A 47 -2.47 -7.92 10.58
C GLU A 47 -1.02 -7.93 11.07
N ASP A 48 -0.84 -8.37 12.32
CA ASP A 48 0.48 -8.66 12.88
C ASP A 48 0.98 -10.02 12.38
N LEU A 49 2.18 -10.04 11.79
CA LEU A 49 2.81 -11.25 11.27
C LEU A 49 4.14 -11.53 11.97
N SER A 50 4.42 -12.81 12.19
CA SER A 50 5.76 -13.25 12.61
C SER A 50 6.78 -13.08 11.47
N PRO A 51 8.09 -12.97 11.80
CA PRO A 51 9.13 -12.91 10.77
C PRO A 51 9.14 -14.12 9.83
N GLU A 52 8.73 -15.29 10.32
CA GLU A 52 8.62 -16.53 9.54
C GLU A 52 7.49 -16.44 8.51
N GLU A 53 6.32 -15.94 8.91
CA GLU A 53 5.18 -15.72 8.00
C GLU A 53 5.49 -14.66 6.94
N ILE A 54 6.15 -13.56 7.31
CA ILE A 54 6.58 -12.53 6.34
C ILE A 54 7.56 -13.14 5.33
N THR A 55 8.50 -13.96 5.78
CA THR A 55 9.47 -14.62 4.90
C THR A 55 8.78 -15.57 3.93
N GLN A 56 7.84 -16.39 4.41
CA GLN A 56 7.07 -17.30 3.56
C GLN A 56 6.24 -16.52 2.53
N ARG A 57 5.48 -15.51 2.97
CA ARG A 57 4.65 -14.70 2.07
C ARG A 57 5.49 -13.90 1.07
N PHE A 58 6.68 -13.45 1.44
CA PHE A 58 7.61 -12.82 0.50
C PHE A 58 8.02 -13.77 -0.62
N GLN A 59 8.36 -15.02 -0.28
CA GLN A 59 8.69 -16.05 -1.27
C GLN A 59 7.49 -16.33 -2.18
N ASP A 60 6.28 -16.43 -1.63
CA ASP A 60 5.08 -16.68 -2.43
C ASP A 60 4.72 -15.48 -3.33
N PHE A 61 5.01 -14.24 -2.88
CA PHE A 61 4.66 -13.02 -3.59
C PHE A 61 5.64 -12.66 -4.72
N PHE A 62 6.94 -12.98 -4.56
CA PHE A 62 7.99 -12.63 -5.52
C PHE A 62 8.71 -13.83 -6.15
N GLY A 63 8.42 -15.05 -5.67
CA GLY A 63 9.03 -16.27 -6.16
C GLY A 63 8.34 -16.79 -7.42
N ASP A 64 8.87 -16.36 -8.56
CA ASP A 64 9.14 -17.22 -9.73
C ASP A 64 10.47 -16.76 -10.37
#